data_AF-A0A967BE33-F1
#
_entry.id   AF-A0A967BE33-F1
#
_cell.length_a   1.000
_cell.length_b   1.000
_cell.length_c   1.000
_cell.angle_alpha   90.00
_cell.angle_beta   90.00
_cell.angle_gamma   90.00
#
_symmetry.space_group_name_H-M   'P 1'
#
loop_
_entity.id
_entity.type
_entity.pdbx_description
1 polymer ?
#
loop_
_entity_poly.entity_id
_entity_poly.type
_entity_poly.pdbx_seq_one_letter_code
_entity_poly.pdbx_strand_id
1 'polypeptide(L)'
;MVKLVNRAKVTTPTIGTGILTLGPAVDGFQSFAAAGVVDGDTLRYALEEGDAWEIGTGRYAAAGPSLTRTPSESSANGSTIALTGSAAVFVTATAAEFAKTYDGGSASAVFLPTQEINGGNA
;
A
#
# COMPACT_ATOMS: atom_id res chain seq x y z
N MET A 1 -2.00 5.64 -12.47
CA MET A 1 -2.35 4.23 -12.14
C MET A 1 -1.50 3.80 -10.96
N VAL A 2 -2.04 2.96 -10.08
CA VAL A 2 -1.26 2.38 -8.96
C VAL A 2 -0.34 1.28 -9.48
N LYS A 3 0.90 1.24 -8.99
CA LYS A 3 1.87 0.19 -9.25
C LYS A 3 1.96 -0.77 -8.06
N LEU A 4 2.00 -2.07 -8.37
CA LEU A 4 2.26 -3.15 -7.41
C LEU A 4 3.64 -3.75 -7.72
N VAL A 5 4.36 -4.12 -6.66
CA VAL A 5 5.67 -4.75 -6.75
C VAL A 5 5.77 -5.89 -5.75
N ASN A 6 6.65 -6.85 -6.02
CA ASN A 6 6.74 -8.06 -5.23
C ASN A 6 7.64 -7.87 -4.01
N ARG A 7 7.13 -8.29 -2.83
CA ARG A 7 7.90 -8.38 -1.58
C ARG A 7 8.62 -7.06 -1.21
N ALA A 8 7.99 -5.91 -1.43
CA ALA A 8 8.54 -4.63 -1.01
C ALA A 8 8.03 -4.28 0.40
N LYS A 9 8.91 -4.36 1.41
CA LYS A 9 8.61 -3.98 2.80
C LYS A 9 9.85 -3.37 3.43
N VAL A 10 9.71 -2.17 3.99
CA VAL A 10 10.81 -1.42 4.62
C VAL A 10 10.36 -0.90 5.99
N THR A 11 11.32 -0.64 6.87
CA THR A 11 11.05 0.11 8.11
C THR A 11 10.98 1.61 7.80
N THR A 12 10.37 2.39 8.69
CA THR A 12 10.41 3.85 8.62
C THR A 12 10.72 4.44 9.99
N PRO A 13 11.74 5.32 10.11
CA PRO A 13 12.05 6.02 11.35
C PRO A 13 11.18 7.27 11.56
N THR A 14 10.21 7.54 10.67
CA THR A 14 9.35 8.73 10.75
C THR A 14 8.57 8.74 12.06
N ILE A 15 8.54 9.89 12.72
CA ILE A 15 7.71 10.19 13.90
C ILE A 15 6.61 11.17 13.48
N GLY A 16 5.41 11.01 14.04
CA GLY A 16 4.26 11.84 13.73
C GLY A 16 3.51 11.41 12.46
N THR A 17 2.81 12.35 11.83
CA THR A 17 1.87 12.08 10.72
C THR A 17 2.40 12.48 9.34
N GLY A 18 3.66 12.93 9.26
CA GLY A 18 4.26 13.45 8.05
C GLY A 18 4.59 12.41 6.99
N ILE A 19 5.31 12.87 5.96
CA ILE A 19 5.88 12.04 4.89
C ILE A 19 6.78 10.96 5.50
N LEU A 20 6.68 9.74 4.98
CA LEU A 20 7.54 8.66 5.43
C LEU A 20 8.93 8.82 4.83
N THR A 21 9.96 8.75 5.67
CA THR A 21 11.32 8.40 5.23
C THR A 21 11.39 6.88 5.17
N LEU A 22 11.80 6.33 4.03
CA LEU A 22 11.90 4.88 3.83
C LEU A 22 13.28 4.40 4.27
N GLY A 23 13.29 3.51 5.25
CA GLY A 23 14.48 2.89 5.82
C GLY A 23 14.92 1.64 5.05
N PRO A 24 15.75 0.77 5.69
CA PRO A 24 16.16 -0.49 5.10
C PRO A 24 14.98 -1.45 4.90
N ALA A 25 15.18 -2.40 3.99
CA ALA A 25 14.25 -3.51 3.82
C ALA A 25 14.17 -4.33 5.12
N VAL A 26 12.95 -4.80 5.42
CA VAL A 26 12.76 -5.80 6.47
C VAL A 26 13.35 -7.14 5.99
N ASP A 27 13.86 -7.96 6.92
CA ASP A 27 14.46 -9.25 6.59
C ASP A 27 13.55 -10.13 5.72
N GLY A 28 14.12 -10.65 4.64
CA GLY A 28 13.40 -11.45 3.64
C GLY A 28 12.61 -10.63 2.61
N PHE A 29 12.59 -9.30 2.69
CA PHE A 29 11.94 -8.41 1.73
C PHE A 29 12.95 -7.59 0.92
N GLN A 30 12.45 -6.93 -0.12
CA GLN A 30 13.18 -6.01 -0.96
C GLN A 30 12.93 -4.57 -0.51
N SER A 31 13.92 -3.69 -0.74
CA SER A 31 13.65 -2.25 -0.72
C SER A 31 12.72 -1.89 -1.88
N PHE A 32 12.08 -0.72 -1.81
CA PHE A 32 11.16 -0.30 -2.88
C PHE A 32 11.89 -0.16 -4.22
N ALA A 33 13.09 0.42 -4.21
CA ALA A 33 13.93 0.53 -5.40
C ALA A 33 14.33 -0.84 -5.96
N ALA A 34 14.75 -1.78 -5.11
CA ALA A 34 15.12 -3.14 -5.55
C ALA A 34 13.91 -3.91 -6.11
N ALA A 35 12.71 -3.67 -5.57
CA ALA A 35 11.46 -4.22 -6.08
C ALA A 35 10.98 -3.56 -7.40
N GLY A 36 11.72 -2.57 -7.92
CA GLY A 36 11.46 -1.92 -9.21
C GLY A 36 10.61 -0.65 -9.12
N VAL A 37 10.40 -0.08 -7.93
CA VAL A 37 9.75 1.23 -7.78
C VAL A 37 10.72 2.33 -8.22
N VAL A 38 10.23 3.25 -9.05
CA VAL A 38 10.99 4.40 -9.56
C VAL A 38 10.36 5.71 -9.12
N ASP A 39 11.13 6.80 -9.22
CA ASP A 39 10.66 8.14 -8.85
C ASP A 39 9.33 8.48 -9.52
N GLY A 40 8.40 8.98 -8.72
CA GLY A 40 7.10 9.39 -9.23
C GLY A 40 6.05 8.29 -9.29
N ASP A 41 6.40 7.03 -9.00
CA ASP A 41 5.42 5.96 -8.93
C ASP A 41 4.38 6.22 -7.83
N THR A 42 3.11 5.93 -8.13
CA THR A 42 2.04 5.85 -7.13
C THR A 42 1.85 4.39 -6.74
N LEU A 43 1.94 4.07 -5.46
CA LEU A 43 1.85 2.71 -4.90
C LEU A 43 0.57 2.55 -4.07
N ARG A 44 0.06 1.33 -3.96
CA ARG A 44 -0.84 0.96 -2.86
C ARG A 44 0.03 0.45 -1.73
N TYR A 45 -0.11 1.07 -0.57
CA TYR A 45 0.67 0.71 0.61
C TYR A 45 -0.25 0.30 1.76
N ALA A 46 0.33 -0.50 2.65
CA ALA A 46 -0.11 -0.66 4.02
C ALA A 46 1.05 -0.22 4.94
N LEU A 47 0.72 0.45 6.03
CA LEU A 47 1.65 0.90 7.06
C LEU A 47 1.13 0.41 8.42
N GLU A 48 2.02 -0.16 9.22
CA GLU A 48 1.70 -0.77 10.50
C GLU A 48 2.70 -0.32 11.57
N GLU A 49 2.21 0.01 12.76
CA GLU A 49 3.01 0.21 13.97
C GLU A 49 2.23 -0.28 15.20
N GLY A 50 2.61 -1.42 15.76
CA GLY A 50 1.82 -2.09 16.80
C GLY A 50 0.42 -2.42 16.28
N ASP A 51 -0.61 -1.97 16.98
CA ASP A 51 -2.02 -2.15 16.59
C ASP A 51 -2.52 -1.05 15.64
N ALA A 52 -1.71 -0.01 15.38
CA ALA A 52 -2.06 1.07 14.47
C ALA A 52 -1.78 0.66 13.02
N TRP A 53 -2.71 0.95 12.13
CA TRP A 53 -2.59 0.60 10.71
C TRP A 53 -3.24 1.66 9.83
N GLU A 54 -2.73 1.76 8.61
CA GLU A 54 -3.38 2.47 7.51
C GLU A 54 -3.11 1.78 6.18
N ILE A 55 -4.08 1.86 5.28
CA ILE A 55 -3.92 1.53 3.86
C ILE A 55 -4.19 2.78 3.04
N GLY A 56 -3.50 2.93 1.92
CA GLY A 56 -3.72 4.09 1.06
C GLY A 56 -2.87 4.11 -0.19
N THR A 57 -2.97 5.20 -0.93
CA THR A 57 -2.05 5.45 -2.05
C THR A 57 -0.87 6.30 -1.60
N GLY A 58 0.33 5.93 -2.04
CA GLY A 58 1.56 6.63 -1.70
C GLY A 58 2.30 7.09 -2.94
N ARG A 59 2.81 8.33 -2.95
CA ARG A 59 3.67 8.83 -4.02
C ARG A 59 5.14 8.66 -3.61
N TYR A 60 5.89 7.87 -4.36
CA TYR A 60 7.29 7.57 -4.08
C TYR A 60 8.21 8.66 -4.67
N ALA A 61 9.19 9.08 -3.88
CA ALA A 61 10.32 9.90 -4.34
C ALA A 61 11.63 9.13 -4.10
N ALA A 62 12.48 9.04 -5.11
CA ALA A 62 13.68 8.22 -5.07
C ALA A 62 14.86 8.91 -4.37
N ALA A 63 14.99 10.23 -4.53
CA ALA A 63 16.03 11.01 -3.87
C ALA A 63 15.66 11.25 -2.40
N GLY A 64 16.40 10.60 -1.49
CA GLY A 64 15.95 10.47 -0.11
C GLY A 64 14.65 9.66 -0.07
N PRO A 65 14.73 8.32 -0.23
CA PRO A 65 13.57 7.46 -0.41
C PRO A 65 12.44 7.81 0.54
N SER A 66 11.32 8.27 -0.01
CA SER A 66 10.19 8.76 0.79
C SER A 66 8.85 8.43 0.14
N LEU A 67 7.80 8.45 0.96
CA LEU A 67 6.43 8.16 0.53
C LEU A 67 5.47 9.20 1.10
N THR A 68 4.87 10.01 0.22
CA THR A 68 3.74 10.88 0.60
C THR A 68 2.51 10.03 0.78
N ARG A 69 1.81 10.18 1.91
CA ARG A 69 0.71 9.31 2.32
C ARG A 69 -0.63 9.90 1.93
N THR A 70 -1.53 9.07 1.38
CA THR A 70 -2.95 9.40 1.23
C THR A 70 -3.77 8.18 1.68
N PRO A 71 -4.09 8.09 2.98
CA PRO A 71 -4.88 6.99 3.52
C PRO A 71 -6.27 6.92 2.88
N SER A 72 -6.73 5.71 2.60
CA SER A 72 -8.11 5.40 2.23
C SER A 72 -8.88 4.78 3.39
N GLU A 73 -8.17 4.11 4.31
CA GLU A 73 -8.72 3.50 5.51
C GLU A 73 -7.61 3.40 6.56
N SER A 74 -7.94 3.63 7.83
CA SER A 74 -6.95 3.55 8.92
C SER A 74 -7.62 3.38 10.27
N SER A 75 -6.85 2.89 11.25
CA SER A 75 -7.24 2.88 12.67
C SER A 75 -7.35 4.29 13.28
N ALA A 76 -6.95 5.33 12.54
CA ALA A 76 -7.10 6.74 12.90
C ALA A 76 -8.27 7.42 12.16
N ASN A 77 -9.40 6.71 12.02
CA ASN A 77 -10.63 7.22 11.39
C ASN A 77 -10.40 7.70 9.95
N GLY A 78 -9.62 6.95 9.16
CA GLY A 78 -9.29 7.30 7.77
C GLY A 78 -8.25 8.42 7.62
N SER A 79 -7.66 8.91 8.71
CA SER A 79 -6.54 9.87 8.69
C SER A 79 -5.18 9.17 8.79
N THR A 80 -4.10 9.91 8.59
CA THR A 80 -2.73 9.39 8.78
C THR A 80 -2.50 8.99 10.23
N ILE A 81 -2.04 7.77 10.49
CA ILE A 81 -1.64 7.35 11.84
C ILE A 81 -0.40 8.14 12.31
N ALA A 82 -0.33 8.45 13.61
CA ALA A 82 0.83 9.09 14.22
C ALA A 82 1.86 8.03 14.61
N LEU A 83 3.07 8.14 14.08
CA LEU A 83 4.14 7.15 14.26
C LEU A 83 5.08 7.51 15.40
N THR A 84 5.73 6.49 15.96
CA THR A 84 6.73 6.57 17.01
C THR A 84 8.15 6.22 16.53
N GLY A 85 8.29 5.86 15.25
CA GLY A 85 9.58 5.67 14.57
C GLY A 85 10.01 4.21 14.43
N SER A 86 9.09 3.25 14.63
CA SER A 86 9.35 1.81 14.51
C SER A 86 8.41 1.12 13.51
N ALA A 87 7.66 1.89 12.73
CA ALA A 87 6.69 1.37 11.79
C ALA A 87 7.31 0.64 10.60
N ALA A 88 6.51 -0.21 9.96
CA ALA A 88 6.85 -0.87 8.71
C ALA A 88 5.83 -0.52 7.63
N VAL A 89 6.31 -0.19 6.43
CA VAL A 89 5.48 0.10 5.26
C VAL A 89 5.78 -0.89 4.15
N PHE A 90 4.74 -1.38 3.48
CA PHE A 90 4.88 -2.35 2.40
C PHE A 90 3.87 -2.11 1.28
N VAL A 91 4.26 -2.53 0.08
CA VAL A 91 3.36 -2.51 -1.08
C VAL A 91 2.46 -3.74 -1.01
N THR A 92 1.16 -3.52 -1.09
CA THR A 92 0.15 -4.58 -1.11
C THR A 92 -0.99 -4.21 -2.03
N ALA A 93 -1.70 -5.21 -2.55
CA ALA A 93 -3.00 -4.98 -3.16
C ALA A 93 -4.08 -4.93 -2.07
N THR A 94 -5.16 -4.22 -2.34
CA THR A 94 -6.40 -4.25 -1.56
C THR A 94 -7.54 -4.74 -2.45
N ALA A 95 -8.73 -4.91 -1.89
CA ALA A 95 -9.92 -5.26 -2.66
C ALA A 95 -10.19 -4.32 -3.85
N ALA A 96 -9.83 -3.03 -3.75
CA ALA A 96 -10.02 -2.05 -4.82
C ALA A 96 -9.23 -2.38 -6.10
N GLU A 97 -8.08 -3.05 -5.99
CA GLU A 97 -7.27 -3.46 -7.17
C GLU A 97 -7.93 -4.61 -7.94
N PHE A 98 -8.81 -5.36 -7.28
CA PHE A 98 -9.50 -6.51 -7.86
C PHE A 98 -10.97 -6.24 -8.18
N ALA A 99 -11.48 -5.06 -7.78
CA ALA A 99 -12.83 -4.65 -8.09
C ALA A 99 -12.97 -4.56 -9.62
N LYS A 100 -13.78 -5.47 -10.19
CA LYS A 100 -14.09 -5.46 -11.62
C LYS A 100 -14.72 -4.13 -11.96
N THR A 101 -13.96 -3.26 -12.63
CA THR A 101 -14.59 -2.24 -13.46
C THR A 101 -15.13 -3.00 -14.67
N TYR A 102 -16.40 -3.38 -14.60
CA TYR A 102 -17.14 -3.72 -15.81
C TYR A 102 -17.24 -2.41 -16.61
N ASP A 103 -16.18 -2.06 -17.33
CA ASP A 103 -16.31 -1.12 -18.43
C ASP A 103 -17.28 -1.82 -19.38
N GLY A 104 -18.49 -1.27 -19.53
CA GLY A 104 -19.63 -1.91 -20.18
C GLY A 104 -19.45 -2.17 -21.69
N GLY A 105 -18.23 -2.46 -22.15
CA GLY A 105 -17.92 -3.02 -23.44
C GLY A 105 -18.60 -4.38 -23.57
N SER A 106 -19.64 -4.40 -24.37
CA SER A 106 -20.40 -5.55 -24.85
C SER A 106 -19.51 -6.72 -25.28
N ALA A 107 -19.07 -7.53 -24.32
CA ALA A 107 -18.46 -8.83 -24.56
C ALA A 107 -18.81 -9.76 -23.40
N SER A 108 -19.97 -10.39 -23.59
CA SER A 108 -20.31 -11.71 -23.04
C SER A 108 -20.47 -11.80 -21.52
N ALA A 109 -21.75 -11.76 -21.13
CA ALA A 109 -22.22 -12.39 -19.92
C ALA A 109 -21.85 -13.89 -19.89
N VAL A 110 -20.62 -14.21 -19.47
CA VAL A 110 -20.38 -15.46 -18.76
C VAL A 110 -20.78 -15.19 -17.32
N PHE A 111 -22.05 -15.48 -17.05
CA PHE A 111 -22.60 -15.58 -15.71
C PHE A 111 -21.77 -16.59 -14.92
N LEU A 112 -20.81 -16.10 -14.14
CA LEU A 112 -20.21 -16.88 -13.06
C LEU A 112 -21.08 -16.60 -11.84
N PRO A 113 -21.85 -17.59 -11.32
CA PRO A 113 -22.62 -17.38 -10.11
C PRO A 113 -21.65 -16.95 -9.02
N THR A 114 -21.83 -15.72 -8.55
CA THR A 114 -21.22 -15.12 -7.36
C THR A 114 -19.74 -15.48 -7.16
N GLN A 115 -18.84 -14.70 -7.78
CA GLN A 115 -17.47 -14.59 -7.26
C GLN A 115 -17.55 -13.87 -5.90
N GLU A 116 -17.88 -14.60 -4.84
CA GLU A 116 -17.63 -14.17 -3.49
C GLU A 116 -16.11 -14.10 -3.31
N ILE A 117 -15.55 -12.90 -3.48
CA ILE A 117 -14.26 -12.59 -2.86
C ILE A 117 -14.56 -12.37 -1.38
N ASN A 118 -14.88 -13.46 -0.69
CA ASN A 118 -14.83 -13.45 0.77
C ASN A 118 -13.35 -13.30 1.08
N GLY A 119 -12.93 -12.08 1.42
CA GLY A 119 -11.67 -11.82 2.13
C GLY A 119 -11.76 -12.45 3.51
N GLY A 120 -11.88 -13.78 3.54
CA GLY A 120 -12.14 -14.57 4.72
C GLY A 120 -11.21 -14.11 5.81
N ASN A 121 -11.79 -13.70 6.92
CA ASN A 121 -11.08 -13.39 8.14
C ASN A 121 -10.32 -14.65 8.57
N ALA A 122 -9.04 -14.71 8.19
CA ALA A 122 -8.05 -15.53 8.86
C ALA A 122 -7.48 -14.72 10.01
#